data_AF-A0A355DNK7-F1
#
_entry.id   AF-A0A355DNK7-F1
#
_cell.length_a   1.000
_cell.length_b   1.000
_cell.length_c   1.000
_cell.angle_alpha   90.00
_cell.angle_beta   90.00
_cell.angle_gamma   90.00
#
_symmetry.space_group_name_H-M   'P 1'
#
loop_
_entity.id
_entity.type
_entity.pdbx_description
1 polymer ?
#
loop_
_entity_poly.entity_id
_entity_poly.type
_entity_poly.pdbx_seq_one_letter_code
_entity_poly.pdbx_strand_id
1 'polypeptide(L)'
;MQALINPKMFKARLTAISGCKKPVLQLGSVGTAVLELQKLLTHRGIYSGPIGGYFDRSVHDAVLKFQNSVFLKEDGIVGSLTWQALYTGAPVNMPLLRYGSKDEAVITLQWVLRLTGDYQAPIDGDFGVKTELAVRTFQKHNGLVVDGMVGKQTWYALSRVNQAFHSNVNLSTNLP
;
A
#
# COMPACT_ATOMS: atom_id res chain seq x y z
N MET A 1 -17.05 14.71 -18.74
CA MET A 1 -15.95 14.64 -19.71
C MET A 1 -14.73 14.09 -18.99
N GLN A 2 -14.40 12.82 -19.21
CA GLN A 2 -13.25 12.16 -18.60
C GLN A 2 -11.97 12.69 -19.25
N ALA A 3 -11.11 13.33 -18.46
CA ALA A 3 -9.79 13.74 -18.91
C ALA A 3 -8.93 12.47 -19.09
N LEU A 4 -8.71 12.10 -20.35
CA LEU A 4 -7.77 11.07 -20.76
C LEU A 4 -6.36 11.50 -20.36
N ILE A 5 -5.83 10.91 -19.29
CA ILE A 5 -4.46 11.17 -18.85
C ILE A 5 -3.50 10.51 -19.85
N ASN A 6 -2.72 11.35 -20.53
CA ASN A 6 -1.75 10.95 -21.56
C ASN A 6 -0.55 10.18 -20.96
N PRO A 7 -0.26 8.94 -21.41
CA PRO A 7 0.78 8.08 -20.82
C PRO A 7 2.21 8.65 -20.95
N LYS A 8 2.45 9.63 -21.82
CA LYS A 8 3.76 10.29 -21.93
C LYS A 8 4.09 11.22 -20.75
N MET A 9 3.09 11.73 -20.04
CA MET A 9 3.31 12.59 -18.87
C MET A 9 3.79 11.80 -17.63
N PHE A 10 3.56 10.48 -17.60
CA PHE A 10 4.01 9.59 -16.51
C PHE A 10 5.52 9.28 -16.61
N LYS A 11 6.03 9.12 -17.85
CA LYS A 11 7.44 8.75 -18.10
C LYS A 11 8.42 9.89 -17.80
N ALA A 12 8.01 11.14 -17.99
CA ALA A 12 8.82 12.33 -17.69
C ALA A 12 8.91 12.62 -16.17
N ARG A 13 7.91 12.20 -15.38
CA ARG A 13 7.92 12.37 -13.93
C ARG A 13 8.69 11.27 -13.21
N LEU A 14 8.85 10.10 -13.84
CA LEU A 14 9.67 8.98 -13.36
C LEU A 14 11.17 9.26 -13.38
N THR A 15 11.66 10.14 -14.27
CA THR A 15 13.08 10.51 -14.37
C THR A 15 13.53 11.50 -13.28
N ALA A 16 12.60 12.10 -12.53
CA ALA A 16 12.89 13.01 -11.41
C ALA A 16 12.83 12.34 -10.02
N ILE A 17 12.43 11.06 -9.93
CA ILE A 17 12.20 10.38 -8.63
C ILE A 17 13.49 9.75 -8.08
N SER A 18 14.58 9.70 -8.87
CA SER A 18 15.86 9.10 -8.47
C SER A 18 16.67 9.91 -7.44
N GLY A 19 16.13 11.01 -6.89
CA GLY A 19 16.87 11.86 -5.94
C GLY A 19 16.03 12.70 -5.00
N CYS A 20 14.78 12.32 -4.70
CA CYS A 20 13.93 13.17 -3.88
C CYS A 20 14.32 13.08 -2.39
N LYS A 21 15.31 13.89 -1.96
CA LYS A 21 15.58 14.20 -0.55
C LYS A 21 14.37 14.95 0.05
N LYS A 22 13.27 14.23 0.29
CA LYS A 22 12.14 14.78 1.02
C LYS A 22 12.46 14.82 2.51
N PRO A 23 11.94 15.83 3.25
CA PRO A 23 12.04 15.83 4.70
C PRO A 23 11.27 14.65 5.28
N VAL A 24 11.73 14.18 6.43
CA VAL A 24 10.92 13.32 7.30
C VAL A 24 9.80 14.18 7.88
N LEU A 25 8.55 13.77 7.68
CA LEU A 25 7.40 14.44 8.28
C LEU A 25 6.79 13.57 9.37
N GLN A 26 6.31 14.21 10.42
CA GLN A 26 5.63 13.60 11.56
C GLN A 26 4.65 14.60 12.18
N LEU A 27 3.87 14.18 13.17
CA LEU A 27 2.94 15.04 13.90
C LEU A 27 3.62 16.35 14.36
N GLY A 28 2.98 17.49 14.07
CA GLY A 28 3.51 18.83 14.34
C GLY A 28 4.38 19.42 13.23
N SER A 29 4.75 18.64 12.20
CA SER A 29 5.44 19.18 11.03
C SER A 29 4.57 20.20 10.30
N VAL A 30 5.19 21.21 9.70
CA VAL A 30 4.49 22.24 8.93
C VAL A 30 5.20 22.57 7.62
N GLY A 31 4.48 23.17 6.68
CA GLY A 31 5.02 23.78 5.47
C GLY A 31 4.63 23.08 4.18
N THR A 32 5.33 23.42 3.11
CA THR A 32 4.98 23.01 1.73
C THR A 32 5.07 21.50 1.51
N ALA A 33 5.98 20.81 2.20
CA ALA A 33 6.08 19.36 2.15
C ALA A 33 4.84 18.68 2.77
N VAL A 34 4.29 19.23 3.86
CA VAL A 34 3.05 18.73 4.46
C VAL A 34 1.86 19.00 3.54
N LEU A 35 1.83 20.16 2.88
CA LEU A 35 0.80 20.48 1.90
C LEU A 35 0.82 19.49 0.71
N GLU A 36 2.01 19.10 0.26
CA GLU A 36 2.16 18.05 -0.76
C GLU A 36 1.70 16.68 -0.27
N LEU A 37 2.06 16.30 0.96
CA LEU A 37 1.57 15.07 1.60
C LEU A 37 0.03 15.04 1.64
N GLN A 38 -0.60 16.10 2.15
CA GLN A 38 -2.05 16.22 2.22
C GLN A 38 -2.70 16.07 0.84
N LYS A 39 -2.17 16.75 -0.18
CA LYS A 39 -2.65 16.63 -1.57
C LYS A 39 -2.54 15.20 -2.10
N LEU A 40 -1.42 14.51 -1.82
CA LEU A 40 -1.23 13.11 -2.24
C LEU A 40 -2.22 12.18 -1.54
N LEU A 41 -2.41 12.34 -0.22
CA LEU A 41 -3.37 11.54 0.55
C LEU A 41 -4.82 11.81 0.10
N THR A 42 -5.17 13.06 -0.22
CA THR A 42 -6.49 13.42 -0.76
C THR A 42 -6.71 12.86 -2.15
N HIS A 43 -5.72 12.96 -3.05
CA HIS A 43 -5.82 12.37 -4.38
C HIS A 43 -6.05 10.85 -4.34
N ARG A 44 -5.61 10.19 -3.25
CA ARG A 44 -5.81 8.76 -3.01
C ARG A 44 -7.13 8.44 -2.30
N GLY A 45 -7.93 9.44 -1.93
CA GLY A 45 -9.18 9.25 -1.19
C GLY A 45 -9.00 8.83 0.27
N ILE A 46 -7.78 8.92 0.82
CA ILE A 46 -7.48 8.52 2.21
C ILE A 46 -7.67 9.69 3.17
N TYR A 47 -7.48 10.92 2.68
CA TYR A 47 -7.59 12.15 3.48
C TYR A 47 -8.61 13.11 2.88
N SER A 48 -9.61 13.49 3.67
CA SER A 48 -10.66 14.45 3.30
C SER A 48 -10.64 15.74 4.14
N GLY A 49 -9.57 15.96 4.90
CA GLY A 49 -9.42 17.13 5.77
C GLY A 49 -8.80 18.36 5.08
N PRO A 50 -8.56 19.44 5.85
CA PRO A 50 -8.02 20.69 5.32
C PRO A 50 -6.59 20.57 4.77
N ILE A 51 -6.35 21.14 3.59
CA ILE A 51 -5.01 21.23 2.99
C ILE A 51 -4.37 22.55 3.42
N GLY A 52 -3.87 22.58 4.65
CA GLY A 52 -3.27 23.77 5.27
C GLY A 52 -1.76 23.73 5.45
N GLY A 53 -1.10 22.61 5.13
CA GLY A 53 0.32 22.44 5.40
C GLY A 53 0.65 22.23 6.88
N TYR A 54 -0.31 21.74 7.68
CA TYR A 54 -0.13 21.35 9.07
C TYR A 54 -0.32 19.84 9.23
N PHE A 55 0.67 19.16 9.80
CA PHE A 55 0.61 17.73 10.04
C PHE A 55 -0.02 17.53 11.41
N ASP A 56 -1.35 17.58 11.44
CA ASP A 56 -2.15 17.35 12.63
C ASP A 56 -2.49 15.85 12.83
N ARG A 57 -3.34 15.55 13.81
CA ARG A 57 -3.77 14.19 14.10
C ARG A 57 -4.55 13.55 12.94
N SER A 58 -5.32 14.34 12.20
CA SER A 58 -6.08 13.83 11.05
C SER A 58 -5.16 13.40 9.90
N VAL A 59 -4.08 14.16 9.66
CA VAL A 59 -3.03 13.79 8.70
C VAL A 59 -2.27 12.56 9.19
N HIS A 60 -1.94 12.50 10.48
CA HIS A 60 -1.29 11.34 11.09
C HIS A 60 -2.08 10.05 10.90
N ASP A 61 -3.38 10.07 11.20
CA ASP A 61 -4.24 8.90 11.04
C ASP A 61 -4.38 8.51 9.56
N ALA A 62 -4.39 9.48 8.64
CA ALA A 62 -4.36 9.20 7.21
C ALA A 62 -3.04 8.58 6.74
N VAL A 63 -1.90 8.99 7.33
CA VAL A 63 -0.59 8.39 7.06
C VAL A 63 -0.55 6.95 7.56
N LEU A 64 -1.03 6.67 8.78
CA LEU A 64 -1.11 5.30 9.30
C LEU A 64 -1.95 4.41 8.39
N LYS A 65 -3.15 4.88 8.00
CA LYS A 65 -4.01 4.17 7.05
C LYS A 65 -3.30 3.89 5.74
N PHE A 66 -2.60 4.89 5.20
CA PHE A 66 -1.83 4.72 3.97
C PHE A 66 -0.70 3.69 4.13
N GLN A 67 0.12 3.81 5.18
CA GLN A 67 1.25 2.92 5.46
C GLN A 67 0.79 1.47 5.55
N ASN A 68 -0.26 1.20 6.33
CA ASN A 68 -0.84 -0.14 6.39
C ASN A 68 -1.27 -0.63 4.99
N SER A 69 -1.95 0.23 4.23
CA SER A 69 -2.53 -0.14 2.94
C SER A 69 -1.50 -0.60 1.91
N VAL A 70 -0.24 -0.17 2.06
CA VAL A 70 0.90 -0.54 1.21
C VAL A 70 1.93 -1.41 1.93
N PHE A 71 1.55 -2.04 3.05
CA PHE A 71 2.39 -2.96 3.84
C PHE A 71 3.67 -2.33 4.40
N LEU A 72 3.65 -1.02 4.64
CA LEU A 72 4.72 -0.32 5.35
C LEU A 72 4.45 -0.34 6.85
N LYS A 73 5.51 -0.13 7.63
CA LYS A 73 5.41 0.08 9.07
C LYS A 73 4.48 1.26 9.37
N GLU A 74 3.52 1.03 10.26
CA GLU A 74 2.51 1.99 10.71
C GLU A 74 3.03 2.86 11.86
N ASP A 75 4.11 3.60 11.62
CA ASP A 75 4.70 4.49 12.62
C ASP A 75 4.20 5.95 12.52
N GLY A 76 3.39 6.27 11.49
CA GLY A 76 2.87 7.62 11.27
C GLY A 76 3.93 8.59 10.73
N ILE A 77 5.15 8.11 10.45
CA ILE A 77 6.27 8.91 9.99
C ILE A 77 6.40 8.81 8.46
N VAL A 78 6.42 9.97 7.80
CA VAL A 78 6.60 10.06 6.36
C VAL A 78 8.08 10.18 6.05
N GLY A 79 8.77 9.04 6.07
CA GLY A 79 10.15 8.88 5.62
C GLY A 79 10.26 8.60 4.11
N SER A 80 11.47 8.25 3.65
CA SER A 80 11.76 8.03 2.22
C SER A 80 10.90 6.95 1.58
N LEU A 81 10.67 5.82 2.27
CA LEU A 81 9.81 4.73 1.78
C LEU A 81 8.35 5.15 1.70
N THR A 82 7.83 5.85 2.71
CA THR A 82 6.46 6.38 2.71
C THR A 82 6.26 7.37 1.56
N TRP A 83 7.23 8.28 1.34
CA TRP A 83 7.22 9.18 0.19
C TRP A 83 7.21 8.43 -1.14
N GLN A 84 8.09 7.45 -1.31
CA GLN A 84 8.17 6.66 -2.53
C GLN A 84 6.84 5.95 -2.80
N ALA A 85 6.25 5.31 -1.79
CA ALA A 85 4.95 4.67 -1.90
C ALA A 85 3.82 5.66 -2.21
N LEU A 86 3.83 6.86 -1.62
CA LEU A 86 2.85 7.90 -1.92
C LEU A 86 2.89 8.35 -3.39
N TYR A 87 4.08 8.39 -3.99
CA TYR A 87 4.23 8.71 -5.41
C TYR A 87 3.82 7.56 -6.34
N THR A 88 4.27 6.34 -6.05
CA THR A 88 3.98 5.18 -6.91
C THR A 88 2.56 4.65 -6.73
N GLY A 89 1.98 4.84 -5.55
CA GLY A 89 0.73 4.20 -5.15
C GLY A 89 0.84 2.69 -5.01
N ALA A 90 2.04 2.18 -4.74
CA ALA A 90 2.35 0.77 -4.68
C ALA A 90 3.24 0.47 -3.46
N PRO A 91 3.16 -0.75 -2.91
CA PRO A 91 4.15 -1.23 -1.94
C PRO A 91 5.57 -1.08 -2.49
N VAL A 92 6.48 -0.71 -1.62
CA VAL A 92 7.91 -0.55 -1.93
C VAL A 92 8.72 -1.50 -1.06
N ASN A 93 9.86 -1.96 -1.58
CA ASN A 93 10.76 -2.88 -0.89
C ASN A 93 10.13 -4.22 -0.45
N MET A 94 9.12 -4.70 -1.19
CA MET A 94 8.52 -6.01 -0.91
C MET A 94 9.41 -7.16 -1.39
N PRO A 95 9.60 -8.22 -0.57
CA PRO A 95 10.42 -9.36 -0.94
C PRO A 95 9.76 -10.20 -2.03
N LEU A 96 10.57 -10.96 -2.79
CA LEU A 96 10.05 -12.03 -3.62
C LEU A 96 9.72 -13.23 -2.72
N LEU A 97 8.43 -13.58 -2.61
CA LEU A 97 8.01 -14.76 -1.87
C LEU A 97 7.70 -15.92 -2.81
N ARG A 98 8.01 -17.14 -2.38
CA ARG A 98 7.74 -18.39 -3.08
C ARG A 98 7.68 -19.53 -2.08
N TYR A 99 7.36 -20.73 -2.56
CA TYR A 99 7.43 -21.95 -1.74
C TYR A 99 8.72 -22.03 -0.93
N GLY A 100 8.59 -22.27 0.38
CA GLY A 100 9.68 -22.32 1.34
C GLY A 100 10.11 -20.98 1.95
N SER A 101 9.59 -19.84 1.46
CA SER A 101 9.75 -18.56 2.15
C SER A 101 9.13 -18.62 3.57
N LYS A 102 9.79 -17.99 4.54
CA LYS A 102 9.31 -17.89 5.92
C LYS A 102 9.71 -16.56 6.55
N ASP A 103 8.75 -15.67 6.77
CA ASP A 103 8.93 -14.36 7.39
C ASP A 103 7.58 -13.66 7.68
N GLU A 104 7.64 -12.43 8.20
CA GLU A 104 6.47 -11.57 8.42
C GLU A 104 5.77 -11.15 7.11
N ALA A 105 6.47 -11.13 5.98
CA ALA A 105 5.85 -10.83 4.70
C ALA A 105 4.96 -11.99 4.24
N VAL A 106 5.31 -13.25 4.55
CA VAL A 106 4.41 -14.39 4.35
C VAL A 106 3.17 -14.29 5.22
N ILE A 107 3.29 -13.86 6.48
CA ILE A 107 2.14 -13.60 7.36
C ILE A 107 1.21 -12.57 6.72
N THR A 108 1.78 -11.46 6.23
CA THR A 108 1.03 -10.40 5.53
C THR A 108 0.33 -10.95 4.28
N LEU A 109 1.04 -11.72 3.46
CA LEU A 109 0.48 -12.38 2.27
C LEU A 109 -0.72 -13.27 2.64
N GLN A 110 -0.57 -14.15 3.62
CA GLN A 110 -1.62 -15.07 4.05
C GLN A 110 -2.86 -14.33 4.59
N TRP A 111 -2.66 -13.24 5.34
CA TRP A 111 -3.76 -12.37 5.77
C TRP A 111 -4.53 -11.80 4.60
N VAL A 112 -3.86 -11.20 3.61
CA VAL A 112 -4.55 -10.57 2.48
C VAL A 112 -5.22 -11.61 1.58
N LEU A 113 -4.60 -12.76 1.35
CA LEU A 113 -5.24 -13.87 0.60
C LEU A 113 -6.46 -14.44 1.32
N ARG A 114 -6.51 -14.34 2.65
CA ARG A 114 -7.71 -14.70 3.41
C ARG A 114 -8.84 -13.70 3.21
N LEU A 115 -8.52 -12.40 3.09
CA LEU A 115 -9.52 -11.37 2.78
C LEU A 115 -10.18 -11.57 1.41
N THR A 116 -9.47 -12.17 0.44
CA THR A 116 -10.06 -12.52 -0.87
C THR A 116 -10.78 -13.87 -0.86
N GLY A 117 -10.72 -14.63 0.24
CA GLY A 117 -11.26 -15.99 0.35
C GLY A 117 -10.37 -17.07 -0.30
N ASP A 118 -9.22 -16.69 -0.86
CA ASP A 118 -8.30 -17.62 -1.54
C ASP A 118 -7.49 -18.46 -0.53
N TYR A 119 -7.36 -18.01 0.72
CA TYR A 119 -6.60 -18.70 1.78
C TYR A 119 -7.42 -18.97 3.05
N GLN A 120 -7.59 -20.25 3.37
CA GLN A 120 -8.43 -20.69 4.51
C GLN A 120 -7.62 -21.40 5.62
N ALA A 121 -6.32 -21.63 5.42
CA ALA A 121 -5.45 -22.30 6.39
C ALA A 121 -4.90 -21.33 7.46
N PRO A 122 -4.32 -21.81 8.58
CA PRO A 122 -3.72 -20.96 9.59
C PRO A 122 -2.69 -19.97 9.01
N ILE A 123 -2.59 -18.81 9.64
CA ILE A 123 -1.58 -17.81 9.30
C ILE A 123 -0.39 -18.09 10.21
N ASP A 124 0.64 -18.65 9.62
CA ASP A 124 1.81 -19.21 10.32
C ASP A 124 3.13 -18.60 9.83
N GLY A 125 3.08 -17.78 8.77
CA GLY A 125 4.26 -17.20 8.16
C GLY A 125 5.07 -18.20 7.34
N ASP A 126 4.53 -19.39 7.07
CA ASP A 126 5.17 -20.43 6.27
C ASP A 126 4.54 -20.48 4.86
N PHE A 127 5.37 -20.24 3.84
CA PHE A 127 4.94 -20.35 2.46
C PHE A 127 4.98 -21.82 2.02
N GLY A 128 4.04 -22.61 2.52
CA GLY A 128 3.84 -24.00 2.13
C GLY A 128 2.89 -24.19 0.95
N VAL A 129 2.50 -25.45 0.69
CA VAL A 129 1.63 -25.84 -0.43
C VAL A 129 0.30 -25.08 -0.44
N LYS A 130 -0.30 -24.86 0.75
CA LYS A 130 -1.58 -24.14 0.87
C LYS A 130 -1.45 -22.67 0.49
N THR A 131 -0.34 -22.03 0.88
CA THR A 131 -0.04 -20.64 0.53
C THR A 131 0.22 -20.50 -0.97
N GLU A 132 0.98 -21.43 -1.58
CA GLU A 132 1.23 -21.43 -3.02
C GLU A 132 -0.06 -21.58 -3.83
N LEU A 133 -0.93 -22.51 -3.45
CA LEU A 133 -2.22 -22.72 -4.13
C LEU A 133 -3.10 -21.47 -4.06
N ALA A 134 -3.12 -20.80 -2.89
CA ALA A 134 -3.85 -19.55 -2.72
C ALA A 134 -3.26 -18.43 -3.59
N VAL A 135 -1.93 -18.31 -3.68
CA VAL A 135 -1.28 -17.33 -4.56
C VAL A 135 -1.63 -17.57 -6.02
N ARG A 136 -1.58 -18.82 -6.50
CA ARG A 136 -1.96 -19.16 -7.88
C ARG A 136 -3.42 -18.83 -8.16
N THR A 137 -4.30 -19.13 -7.22
CA THR A 137 -5.73 -18.80 -7.31
C THR A 137 -5.94 -17.28 -7.38
N PHE A 138 -5.32 -16.53 -6.48
CA PHE A 138 -5.35 -15.08 -6.48
C PHE A 138 -4.82 -14.47 -7.78
N GLN A 139 -3.69 -14.96 -8.28
CA GLN A 139 -3.09 -14.53 -9.55
C GLN A 139 -4.07 -14.75 -10.70
N LYS A 140 -4.70 -15.92 -10.76
CA LYS A 140 -5.72 -16.24 -11.77
C LYS A 140 -6.92 -15.29 -11.69
N HIS A 141 -7.46 -15.06 -10.48
CA HIS A 141 -8.59 -14.14 -10.28
C HIS A 141 -8.28 -12.70 -10.68
N ASN A 142 -7.02 -12.28 -10.55
CA ASN A 142 -6.59 -10.91 -10.83
C ASN A 142 -5.91 -10.75 -12.20
N GLY A 143 -5.96 -11.78 -13.07
CA GLY A 143 -5.38 -11.71 -14.42
C GLY A 143 -3.85 -11.55 -14.46
N LEU A 144 -3.16 -12.05 -13.43
CA LEU A 144 -1.71 -12.05 -13.33
C LEU A 144 -1.11 -13.33 -13.94
N VAL A 145 0.20 -13.33 -14.17
CA VAL A 145 0.95 -14.55 -14.47
C VAL A 145 0.81 -15.52 -13.30
N VAL A 146 0.33 -16.74 -13.58
CA VAL A 146 0.06 -17.77 -12.56
C VAL A 146 1.32 -18.61 -12.31
N ASP A 147 2.34 -18.00 -11.72
CA ASP A 147 3.63 -18.63 -11.42
C ASP A 147 3.74 -19.14 -9.98
N GLY A 148 2.80 -18.79 -9.10
CA GLY A 148 2.83 -19.13 -7.68
C GLY A 148 3.83 -18.29 -6.86
N MET A 149 4.44 -17.27 -7.47
CA MET A 149 5.41 -16.37 -6.83
C MET A 149 4.80 -14.99 -6.57
N VAL A 150 5.19 -14.39 -5.46
CA VAL A 150 4.71 -13.06 -5.07
C VAL A 150 5.81 -12.04 -5.36
N GLY A 151 5.81 -11.57 -6.61
CA GLY A 151 6.64 -10.47 -7.08
C GLY A 151 5.93 -9.12 -7.02
N LYS A 152 6.56 -8.08 -7.61
CA LYS A 152 6.06 -6.69 -7.59
C LYS A 152 4.60 -6.53 -8.05
N GLN A 153 4.21 -7.25 -9.11
CA GLN A 153 2.85 -7.18 -9.64
C GLN A 153 1.82 -7.82 -8.70
N THR A 154 2.16 -8.98 -8.14
CA THR A 154 1.31 -9.66 -7.14
C THR A 154 1.15 -8.80 -5.88
N TRP A 155 2.24 -8.22 -5.37
CA TRP A 155 2.18 -7.29 -4.23
C TRP A 155 1.33 -6.05 -4.50
N TYR A 156 1.44 -5.49 -5.71
CA TYR A 156 0.60 -4.37 -6.10
C TYR A 156 -0.89 -4.75 -6.08
N ALA A 157 -1.25 -5.91 -6.66
CA ALA A 157 -2.63 -6.40 -6.64
C ALA A 157 -3.13 -6.66 -5.20
N LEU A 158 -2.32 -7.29 -4.35
CA LEU A 158 -2.66 -7.52 -2.93
C LEU A 158 -2.89 -6.19 -2.19
N SER A 159 -2.08 -5.17 -2.45
CA SER A 159 -2.27 -3.84 -1.82
C SER A 159 -3.61 -3.20 -2.20
N ARG A 160 -4.14 -3.49 -3.40
CA ARG A 160 -5.46 -2.99 -3.82
C ARG A 160 -6.58 -3.63 -3.02
N VAL A 161 -6.47 -4.92 -2.69
CA VAL A 161 -7.38 -5.61 -1.79
C VAL A 161 -7.32 -4.98 -0.40
N ASN A 162 -6.12 -4.81 0.14
CA ASN A 162 -5.92 -4.26 1.48
C ASN A 162 -6.47 -2.81 1.59
N GLN A 163 -6.24 -1.98 0.58
CA GLN A 163 -6.81 -0.63 0.47
C GLN A 163 -8.34 -0.63 0.46
N ALA A 164 -8.96 -1.53 -0.32
CA ALA A 164 -10.41 -1.64 -0.41
C ALA A 164 -11.04 -2.07 0.93
N PHE A 165 -10.41 -3.01 1.64
CA PHE A 165 -10.86 -3.45 2.96
C PHE A 165 -10.89 -2.28 3.95
N HIS A 166 -9.81 -1.49 4.03
CA HIS A 166 -9.75 -0.35 4.95
C HIS A 166 -10.64 0.82 4.56
N SER A 167 -10.92 1.00 3.28
CA SER A 167 -11.90 2.00 2.83
C SER A 167 -13.32 1.65 3.31
N ASN A 168 -13.67 0.36 3.31
CA ASN A 168 -15.00 -0.12 3.70
C ASN A 168 -15.19 -0.19 5.23
N VAL A 169 -14.12 -0.50 5.99
CA VAL A 169 -14.19 -0.53 7.47
C VAL A 169 -14.45 0.87 8.06
N ASN A 170 -14.02 1.95 7.39
CA ASN A 170 -14.30 3.33 7.83
C ASN A 170 -15.79 3.77 7.69
N LEU A 171 -16.65 2.98 7.02
CA LEU A 171 -18.11 3.21 6.98
C LEU A 171 -18.88 2.39 8.04
N SER A 172 -18.20 1.51 8.77
CA SER A 172 -18.81 0.58 9.73
C SER A 172 -17.96 0.45 10.99
N THR A 173 -17.37 1.54 11.50
CA THR A 173 -16.63 1.49 12.76
C THR A 173 -17.58 1.29 13.93
N ASN A 174 -17.79 0.04 14.28
CA ASN A 174 -17.52 -0.46 15.62
C ASN A 174 -17.35 -1.98 15.52
N LEU A 175 -16.11 -2.45 15.58
CA LEU A 175 -15.83 -3.79 16.08
C LEU A 175 -14.73 -3.67 17.15
N PRO A 176 -14.78 -4.54 18.17
CA PRO A 176 -14.36 -4.29 19.56
C PRO A 176 -12.85 -4.28 19.81
#